data_AF-A0A7W9E2R7-F1
#
_entry.id   AF-A0A7W9E2R7-F1
#
_cell.length_a   1.000
_cell.length_b   1.000
_cell.length_c   1.000
_cell.angle_alpha   90.00
_cell.angle_beta   90.00
_cell.angle_gamma   90.00
#
_symmetry.space_group_name_H-M   'P 1'
#
loop_
_entity.id
_entity.type
_entity.pdbx_description
1 polymer ?
#
loop_
_entity_poly.entity_id
_entity_poly.type
_entity_poly.pdbx_seq_one_letter_code
_entity_poly.pdbx_strand_id
1 'polypeptide(L)'
;MADLELHNPGFEITVELHGTNKTIQVQPDETSDGVEYFICKSEGEQLTQIRKEENGTWEQLWGKLDQNDIDLIAHAIENKS
;
A
#
# COMPACT_ATOMS: atom_id res chain seq x y z
N MET A 1 17.66 9.87 22.74
CA MET A 1 16.56 8.89 22.85
C MET A 1 16.55 8.19 21.52
N ALA A 2 16.73 6.87 21.51
CA ALA A 2 17.03 6.13 20.29
C ALA A 2 15.74 5.95 19.48
N ASP A 3 15.70 6.54 18.29
CA ASP A 3 14.80 6.23 17.19
C ASP A 3 14.83 4.72 16.91
N LEU A 4 13.90 3.97 17.51
CA LEU A 4 13.51 2.66 17.01
C LEU A 4 12.43 2.86 15.94
N GLU A 5 12.79 3.52 14.84
CA GLU A 5 12.03 3.48 13.57
C GLU A 5 12.80 2.60 12.57
N LEU A 6 13.25 1.44 13.04
CA LEU A 6 13.87 0.43 12.19
C LEU A 6 12.82 -0.63 11.83
N HIS A 7 12.56 -0.73 10.53
CA HIS A 7 12.01 -1.87 9.78
C HIS A 7 10.61 -1.72 9.16
N ASN A 8 10.45 -0.73 8.27
CA ASN A 8 10.33 -0.96 6.83
C ASN A 8 10.25 0.42 6.16
N PRO A 9 11.28 0.86 5.41
CA PRO A 9 11.21 2.17 4.77
C PRO A 9 10.05 2.14 3.78
N GLY A 10 8.98 2.88 4.09
CA GLY A 10 7.92 3.12 3.14
C GLY A 10 8.52 3.64 1.83
N PHE A 11 7.92 3.26 0.71
CA PHE A 11 8.39 3.62 -0.62
C PHE A 11 7.29 4.32 -1.39
N GLU A 12 7.69 5.10 -2.38
CA GLU A 12 6.77 5.81 -3.25
C GLU A 12 6.57 5.03 -4.55
N ILE A 13 5.31 4.83 -4.90
CA ILE A 13 4.88 4.32 -6.19
C ILE A 13 4.17 5.42 -6.97
N THR A 14 4.26 5.36 -8.29
CA THR A 14 3.46 6.21 -9.17
C THR A 14 2.47 5.32 -9.89
N VAL A 15 1.18 5.58 -9.67
CA VAL A 15 0.08 4.82 -10.28
C VAL A 15 -0.90 5.76 -10.98
N GLU A 16 -1.45 5.33 -12.10
CA GLU A 16 -2.49 6.10 -12.79
C GLU A 16 -3.86 5.75 -12.22
N LEU A 17 -4.36 6.56 -11.28
CA LEU A 17 -5.70 6.39 -10.72
C LEU A 17 -6.67 7.34 -11.41
N HIS A 18 -7.79 6.81 -11.91
CA HIS A 18 -8.80 7.57 -12.65
C HIS A 18 -8.21 8.43 -13.80
N GLY A 19 -7.18 7.94 -14.49
CA GLY A 19 -6.52 8.66 -15.60
C GLY A 19 -5.58 9.79 -15.17
N THR A 20 -5.23 9.88 -13.88
CA THR A 20 -4.24 10.82 -13.36
C THR A 20 -3.12 10.07 -12.66
N ASN A 21 -1.88 10.36 -13.04
CA ASN A 21 -0.71 9.85 -12.31
C ASN A 21 -0.68 10.45 -10.91
N LYS A 22 -0.86 9.60 -9.91
CA LYS A 22 -0.75 9.92 -8.50
C LYS A 22 0.47 9.23 -7.90
N THR A 23 1.20 9.99 -7.10
CA THR A 23 2.25 9.44 -6.23
C THR A 23 1.58 8.96 -4.94
N ILE A 24 1.81 7.70 -4.62
CA ILE A 24 1.31 7.04 -3.42
C ILE A 24 2.51 6.60 -2.59
N GLN A 25 2.53 7.04 -1.35
CA GLN A 25 3.43 6.59 -0.31
C GLN A 25 2.88 5.30 0.28
N VAL A 26 3.58 4.20 0.00
CA VAL A 26 3.25 2.89 0.51
C VAL A 26 4.12 2.62 1.73
N GLN A 27 3.47 2.34 2.85
CA GLN A 27 4.13 1.94 4.08
C GLN A 27 3.73 0.50 4.40
N PRO A 28 4.65 -0.47 4.27
CA PRO A 28 4.41 -1.82 4.73
C PRO A 28 4.32 -1.83 6.26
N ASP A 29 3.37 -2.59 6.79
CA ASP A 29 3.15 -2.75 8.22
C ASP A 29 2.69 -4.19 8.48
N GLU A 30 2.85 -4.68 9.70
CA GLU A 30 2.57 -6.08 10.06
C GLU A 30 1.51 -6.11 11.15
N THR A 31 0.44 -6.88 10.91
CA THR A 31 -0.54 -7.16 11.96
C THR A 31 0.08 -8.02 13.06
N SER A 32 -0.48 -7.99 14.27
CA SER A 32 0.04 -8.81 15.39
C SER A 32 0.03 -10.33 15.11
N ASP A 33 -0.74 -10.75 14.13
CA ASP A 33 -0.84 -12.13 13.63
C ASP A 33 0.24 -12.47 12.57
N GLY A 34 1.16 -11.55 12.27
CA GLY A 34 2.24 -11.73 11.31
C GLY A 34 1.83 -11.56 9.84
N VAL A 35 0.66 -10.96 9.57
CA VAL A 35 0.20 -10.70 8.20
C VAL A 35 0.58 -9.28 7.79
N GLU A 36 1.37 -9.18 6.74
CA GLU A 36 1.80 -7.91 6.14
C GLU A 36 0.66 -7.23 5.38
N TYR A 37 0.47 -5.95 5.63
CA TYR A 37 -0.45 -5.08 4.91
C TYR A 37 0.25 -3.77 4.53
N PHE A 38 -0.31 -3.08 3.55
CA PHE A 38 0.32 -1.91 2.93
C PHE A 38 -0.60 -0.71 3.07
N ILE A 39 -0.12 0.28 3.81
CA ILE A 39 -0.82 1.54 4.03
C ILE A 39 -0.44 2.48 2.89
N CYS A 40 -1.41 2.83 2.06
CA CYS A 40 -1.22 3.71 0.91
C CYS A 40 -1.69 5.12 1.27
N LYS A 41 -0.78 6.09 1.24
CA LYS A 41 -1.04 7.51 1.52
C LYS A 41 -0.80 8.33 0.26
N SER A 42 -1.64 9.33 0.01
CA SER A 42 -1.45 10.29 -1.09
C SER A 42 -1.51 11.70 -0.50
N GLU A 43 -0.52 12.54 -0.82
CA GLU A 43 -0.42 13.92 -0.31
C GLU A 43 -0.46 14.02 1.24
N GLY A 44 -0.02 12.97 1.94
CA GLY A 44 -0.02 12.89 3.41
C GLY A 44 -1.33 12.38 4.02
N GLU A 45 -2.37 12.16 3.21
CA GLU A 45 -3.64 11.57 3.64
C GLU A 45 -3.67 10.07 3.34
N GLN A 46 -4.22 9.26 4.24
CA GLN A 46 -4.41 7.84 3.99
C GLN A 46 -5.48 7.65 2.91
N LEU A 47 -5.07 7.08 1.77
CA LEU A 47 -5.95 6.80 0.64
C LEU A 47 -6.65 5.46 0.83
N THR A 48 -5.85 4.42 1.11
CA THR A 48 -6.34 3.05 1.26
C THR A 48 -5.37 2.23 2.11
N GLN A 49 -5.83 1.07 2.58
CA GLN A 49 -4.99 0.00 3.10
C GLN A 49 -5.31 -1.26 2.31
N ILE A 50 -4.28 -1.91 1.78
CA ILE A 50 -4.43 -3.13 1.00
C ILE A 50 -3.57 -4.25 1.57
N ARG A 51 -4.01 -5.49 1.37
CA ARG A 51 -3.34 -6.69 1.86
C ARG A 51 -3.29 -7.72 0.74
N LYS A 52 -2.21 -8.48 0.70
CA LYS A 52 -2.14 -9.66 -0.16
C LYS A 52 -2.70 -10.86 0.61
N GLU A 53 -3.78 -11.43 0.09
CA GLU A 53 -4.39 -12.64 0.62
C GLU A 53 -3.57 -13.89 0.25
N GLU A 54 -3.82 -14.99 0.95
CA GLU A 54 -3.11 -16.27 0.75
C GLU A 54 -3.29 -16.85 -0.66
N ASN A 55 -4.40 -16.53 -1.33
CA ASN A 55 -4.68 -16.90 -2.72
C ASN A 55 -3.89 -16.05 -3.75
N GLY A 56 -3.12 -15.06 -3.29
CA GLY A 56 -2.36 -14.12 -4.12
C GLY A 56 -3.17 -12.92 -4.61
N THR A 57 -4.45 -12.78 -4.25
CA THR A 57 -5.26 -11.59 -4.60
C THR A 57 -5.01 -10.46 -3.62
N TRP A 58 -5.07 -9.22 -4.12
CA TRP A 58 -4.97 -8.05 -3.28
C TRP A 58 -6.35 -7.53 -2.92
N GLU A 59 -6.61 -7.39 -1.62
CA GLU A 59 -7.86 -6.89 -1.09
C GLU A 59 -7.67 -5.58 -0.32
N GLN A 60 -8.68 -4.74 -0.35
CA GLN A 60 -8.72 -3.50 0.44
C GLN A 60 -9.25 -3.78 1.84
N LEU A 61 -8.43 -3.46 2.84
CA LEU A 61 -8.81 -3.47 4.25
C LEU A 61 -9.56 -2.20 4.65
N TRP A 62 -9.19 -1.06 4.06
CA TRP A 62 -9.76 0.24 4.40
C TRP A 62 -9.72 1.21 3.22
N GLY A 63 -10.75 2.04 3.09
CA GLY A 63 -10.89 3.07 2.07
C GLY A 63 -12.07 2.80 1.13
N LYS A 64 -12.08 3.45 -0.03
CA LYS A 64 -13.11 3.30 -1.08
C LYS A 64 -12.46 3.31 -2.47
N LEU A 65 -11.52 2.42 -2.70
CA LEU A 65 -10.92 2.27 -4.03
C LEU A 65 -11.61 1.13 -4.76
N ASP A 66 -11.78 1.27 -6.06
CA ASP A 66 -12.29 0.19 -6.88
C ASP A 66 -11.24 -0.92 -7.02
N GLN A 67 -11.68 -2.15 -7.29
CA GLN A 67 -10.76 -3.30 -7.46
C GLN A 67 -9.66 -3.03 -8.50
N ASN A 68 -10.01 -2.32 -9.59
CA ASN A 68 -9.04 -1.91 -10.60
C ASN A 68 -7.91 -1.02 -10.05
N ASP A 69 -8.24 -0.08 -9.16
CA ASP A 69 -7.25 0.80 -8.53
C ASP A 69 -6.39 0.02 -7.52
N ILE A 70 -7.01 -0.92 -6.79
CA ILE A 70 -6.31 -1.84 -5.88
C ILE A 70 -5.28 -2.67 -6.68
N ASP A 71 -5.69 -3.27 -7.80
CA ASP A 71 -4.81 -4.06 -8.66
C ASP A 71 -3.65 -3.23 -9.23
N LEU A 72 -3.88 -1.97 -9.60
CA LEU A 72 -2.83 -1.06 -10.06
C LEU A 72 -1.80 -0.76 -8.97
N ILE A 73 -2.26 -0.46 -7.75
CA ILE A 73 -1.40 -0.22 -6.58
C ILE A 73 -0.62 -1.48 -6.24
N ALA A 74 -1.29 -2.62 -6.14
CA ALA A 74 -0.70 -3.92 -5.89
C ALA A 74 0.40 -4.26 -6.89
N HIS A 75 0.11 -4.11 -8.19
CA HIS A 75 1.09 -4.38 -9.24
C HIS A 75 2.31 -3.46 -9.12
N ALA A 76 2.10 -2.18 -8.81
CA ALA A 76 3.19 -1.23 -8.61
C ALA A 76 4.04 -1.53 -7.36
N ILE A 77 3.42 -2.06 -6.29
CA ILE A 77 4.13 -2.57 -5.10
C ILE A 77 4.97 -3.78 -5.48
N GLU A 78 4.40 -4.77 -6.15
CA GLU A 78 5.11 -6.00 -6.54
C GLU A 78 6.27 -5.74 -7.50
N ASN A 79 6.17 -4.71 -8.36
CA ASN A 79 7.29 -4.30 -9.23
C ASN A 79 8.40 -3.52 -8.50
N LYS A 80 8.14 -3.05 -7.27
CA LYS A 80 9.10 -2.29 -6.45
C LYS A 80 9.75 -3.12 -5.34
N SER A 81 9.13 -4.23 -4.94
CA SER A 81 9.64 -5.22 -3.96
C SER A 81 10.75 -6.11 -4.51
#